data_AF-A0A6G8AEM1-F1
#
_entry.id   AF-A0A6G8AEM1-F1
#
_cell.length_a   1.000
_cell.length_b   1.000
_cell.length_c   1.000
_cell.angle_alpha   90.00
_cell.angle_beta   90.00
_cell.angle_gamma   90.00
#
_symmetry.space_group_name_H-M   'P 1'
#
loop_
_entity.id
_entity.type
_entity.pdbx_description
1 polymer ?
#
loop_
_entity_poly.entity_id
_entity_poly.type
_entity_poly.pdbx_seq_one_letter_code
_entity_poly.pdbx_strand_id
1 'polypeptide(L)'
;MLKEVGASGQISLGKKYAGQLFDLQTRADGTIVLQPMQVVPAPLAVQEERASYANPSAAGGSDAGDGWRTPERLARRAAAAARSPAEANAAHAQWEEENKEAIEAMNQRMSRIGSMARRIHDWRKTKAQPAAAADGAV
;
A
#
# COMPACT_ATOMS: atom_id res chain seq x y z
N MET A 1 -25.73 -29.03 22.49
CA MET A 1 -25.10 -28.09 23.45
C MET A 1 -25.31 -26.70 22.92
N LEU A 2 -25.90 -25.80 23.71
CA LEU A 2 -26.05 -24.40 23.34
C LEU A 2 -24.75 -23.65 23.66
N LYS A 3 -24.37 -22.70 22.80
CA LYS A 3 -23.20 -21.85 22.95
C LYS A 3 -23.63 -20.40 22.78
N GLU A 4 -23.13 -19.54 23.66
CA GLU A 4 -23.37 -18.11 23.57
C GLU A 4 -22.50 -17.50 22.47
N VAL A 5 -23.06 -16.50 21.81
CA VAL A 5 -22.36 -15.65 20.85
C VAL A 5 -21.95 -14.39 21.60
N GLY A 6 -20.65 -14.10 21.64
CA GLY A 6 -20.14 -12.90 22.30
C GLY A 6 -20.63 -11.62 21.61
N ALA A 7 -20.47 -10.46 22.27
CA ALA A 7 -20.93 -9.17 21.75
C ALA A 7 -20.38 -8.81 20.35
N SER A 8 -19.25 -9.39 19.95
CA SER A 8 -18.63 -9.24 18.63
C SER A 8 -19.07 -10.26 17.58
N GLY A 9 -20.04 -11.14 17.89
CA GLY A 9 -20.48 -12.22 17.00
C GLY A 9 -19.62 -13.50 17.07
N GLN A 10 -18.68 -13.59 18.02
CA GLN A 10 -17.78 -14.74 18.14
C GLN A 10 -18.41 -15.93 18.87
N ILE A 11 -18.16 -17.15 18.37
CA ILE A 11 -18.59 -18.41 18.98
C ILE A 11 -17.41 -19.40 19.10
N SER A 12 -17.28 -20.04 20.26
CA SER A 12 -16.23 -21.05 20.49
C SER A 12 -16.70 -22.45 20.13
N LEU A 13 -16.08 -23.06 19.10
CA LEU A 13 -16.37 -24.42 18.64
C LEU A 13 -15.59 -25.53 19.39
N GLY A 14 -14.54 -25.15 20.13
CA GLY A 14 -13.69 -26.07 20.91
C GLY A 14 -12.40 -26.50 20.21
N LYS A 15 -11.50 -27.17 20.95
CA LYS A 15 -10.12 -27.48 20.51
C LYS A 15 -10.04 -28.36 19.26
N LYS A 16 -11.05 -29.21 19.01
CA LYS A 16 -11.13 -30.07 17.82
C LYS A 16 -11.09 -29.30 16.51
N TYR A 17 -11.59 -28.07 16.52
CA TYR A 17 -11.70 -27.21 15.34
C TYR A 17 -10.70 -26.04 15.35
N ALA A 18 -9.75 -26.04 16.29
CA ALA A 18 -8.75 -24.99 16.38
C ALA A 18 -7.84 -24.99 15.13
N GLY A 19 -7.64 -23.82 14.54
CA GLY A 19 -6.79 -23.64 13.36
C GLY A 19 -7.41 -24.08 12.03
N GLN A 20 -8.65 -24.61 12.03
CA GLN A 20 -9.38 -24.90 10.79
C GLN A 20 -10.07 -23.65 10.26
N LEU A 21 -10.11 -23.52 8.94
CA LEU A 21 -10.89 -22.49 8.26
C LEU A 21 -12.24 -23.09 7.83
N PHE A 22 -13.28 -22.27 7.86
CA PHE A 22 -14.62 -22.66 7.46
C PHE A 22 -15.19 -21.63 6.50
N ASP A 23 -15.86 -22.11 5.46
CA ASP A 23 -16.80 -21.30 4.69
C ASP A 23 -18.08 -21.12 5.51
N LEU A 24 -18.64 -19.92 5.50
CA LEU A 24 -19.84 -19.56 6.24
C LEU A 24 -20.98 -19.31 5.25
N GLN A 25 -22.05 -20.09 5.38
CA GLN A 25 -23.24 -19.94 4.56
C GLN A 25 -24.46 -19.70 5.44
N THR A 26 -25.21 -18.65 5.13
CA THR A 26 -26.50 -18.37 5.77
C THR A 26 -27.61 -18.89 4.87
N ARG A 27 -28.44 -19.79 5.41
CA ARG A 27 -29.61 -20.32 4.71
C ARG A 27 -30.83 -19.43 4.90
N ALA A 28 -31.83 -19.60 4.03
CA ALA A 28 -33.07 -18.83 4.06
C ALA A 28 -33.88 -19.01 5.35
N ASP A 29 -33.68 -20.13 6.07
CA ASP A 29 -34.29 -20.41 7.37
C ASP A 29 -33.53 -19.78 8.56
N GLY A 30 -32.48 -19.01 8.29
CA GLY A 30 -31.63 -18.38 9.30
C GLY A 30 -30.55 -19.30 9.87
N THR A 31 -30.45 -20.55 9.41
CA THR A 31 -29.41 -21.48 9.84
C THR A 31 -28.05 -21.05 9.26
N ILE A 32 -27.03 -21.01 10.12
CA ILE A 32 -25.63 -20.82 9.71
C ILE A 32 -24.97 -22.19 9.56
N VAL A 33 -24.42 -22.46 8.38
CA VAL A 33 -23.65 -23.67 8.09
C VAL A 33 -22.17 -23.29 7.95
N LEU A 34 -21.32 -24.01 8.69
CA LEU A 34 -19.87 -23.87 8.64
C LEU A 34 -19.28 -25.10 7.95
N GLN A 35 -18.69 -24.92 6.78
CA GLN A 35 -18.09 -26.02 6.02
C GLN A 35 -16.56 -25.93 6.09
N PRO A 36 -15.84 -26.96 6.58
CA PRO A 36 -14.38 -26.94 6.63
C PRO A 36 -13.77 -26.70 5.24
N MET A 37 -12.77 -25.82 5.17
CA MET A 37 -12.02 -25.53 3.96
C MET A 37 -10.53 -25.71 4.17
N GLN A 38 -9.86 -26.13 3.10
CA GLN A 38 -8.40 -26.09 2.99
C GLN A 38 -8.03 -25.01 1.98
N VAL A 39 -7.18 -24.07 2.38
CA VAL A 39 -6.64 -23.08 1.45
C VAL A 39 -5.59 -23.78 0.60
N VAL A 40 -5.92 -23.99 -0.67
CA VAL A 40 -4.95 -24.40 -1.69
C VAL A 40 -4.44 -23.11 -2.33
N PRO A 41 -3.13 -22.81 -2.27
CA PRO A 41 -2.56 -21.73 -3.06
C PRO A 41 -2.93 -21.96 -4.52
N ALA A 42 -3.71 -21.06 -5.11
CA ALA A 42 -4.01 -21.13 -6.52
C ALA A 42 -2.67 -21.04 -7.28
N PRO A 43 -2.32 -22.01 -8.15
CA PRO A 43 -1.31 -21.72 -9.14
C PRO A 43 -1.85 -20.53 -9.96
N LEU A 44 -1.03 -19.50 -10.13
CA LEU A 44 -1.24 -18.40 -11.06
C LEU A 44 -1.31 -18.98 -12.49
N ALA A 45 -2.41 -19.65 -12.82
CA ALA A 45 -2.65 -20.30 -14.11
C ALA A 45 -3.76 -19.57 -14.90
N VAL A 46 -3.95 -18.29 -14.62
CA VAL A 46 -4.37 -17.35 -15.64
C VAL A 46 -3.09 -16.64 -16.06
N GLN A 47 -2.38 -17.21 -17.03
CA GLN A 47 -1.49 -16.40 -17.86
C GLN A 47 -2.43 -15.46 -18.63
N GLU A 48 -2.70 -14.29 -18.05
CA GLU A 48 -3.08 -13.15 -18.85
C GLU A 48 -1.94 -12.96 -19.85
N GLU A 49 -2.25 -13.06 -21.13
CA GLU A 49 -1.29 -12.82 -22.20
C GLU A 49 -0.63 -11.47 -21.92
N ARG A 50 0.67 -11.51 -21.61
CA ARG A 50 1.40 -10.37 -21.11
C ARG A 50 1.34 -9.28 -22.19
N ALA A 51 0.76 -8.13 -21.86
CA ALA A 51 0.72 -6.99 -22.77
C ALA A 51 2.15 -6.70 -23.29
N SER A 52 2.33 -6.85 -24.61
CA SER A 52 3.59 -6.63 -25.29
C SER A 52 3.75 -5.14 -25.59
N TYR A 53 4.43 -4.45 -24.69
CA TYR A 53 4.95 -3.12 -24.99
C TYR A 53 6.31 -3.28 -25.65
N ALA A 54 6.51 -2.66 -26.81
CA ALA A 54 7.81 -2.62 -27.45
C ALA A 54 8.82 -1.96 -26.50
N ASN A 55 9.68 -2.77 -25.90
CA ASN A 55 10.77 -2.29 -25.08
C ASN A 55 11.95 -1.97 -26.02
N PRO A 56 12.35 -0.70 -26.19
CA PRO A 56 13.45 -0.33 -27.10
C PRO A 56 14.81 -0.92 -26.68
N SER A 57 14.90 -1.55 -25.50
CA SER A 57 16.09 -2.32 -25.09
C SER A 57 16.14 -3.75 -25.65
N ALA A 58 15.17 -4.18 -26.46
CA ALA A 58 15.10 -5.52 -27.04
C ALA A 58 15.76 -5.64 -28.43
N ALA A 59 16.59 -4.67 -28.84
CA ALA A 59 17.48 -4.83 -29.99
C ALA A 59 18.77 -5.54 -29.54
N GLY A 60 18.69 -6.84 -29.29
CA GLY A 60 19.82 -7.67 -28.89
C GLY A 60 19.35 -8.94 -28.23
N GLY A 61 19.12 -9.98 -29.04
CA GLY A 61 18.55 -11.24 -28.59
C GLY A 61 19.42 -11.96 -27.57
N SER A 62 18.83 -12.29 -26.42
CA SER A 62 18.77 -13.64 -25.87
C SER A 62 17.91 -13.60 -24.62
N ASP A 63 17.13 -14.65 -24.48
CA ASP A 63 16.31 -15.09 -23.36
C ASP A 63 16.67 -14.57 -21.95
N ALA A 64 15.62 -14.39 -21.13
CA ALA A 64 15.61 -14.09 -19.69
C ALA A 64 15.96 -12.66 -19.21
N GLY A 65 14.95 -11.96 -18.68
CA GLY A 65 14.90 -11.46 -17.30
C GLY A 65 16.00 -10.57 -16.68
N ASP A 66 17.08 -10.21 -17.37
CA ASP A 66 18.31 -9.74 -16.74
C ASP A 66 18.54 -8.22 -16.74
N GLY A 67 17.60 -7.43 -17.24
CA GLY A 67 17.71 -5.95 -17.24
C GLY A 67 17.86 -5.33 -15.84
N TRP A 68 17.48 -6.04 -14.78
CA TRP A 68 17.65 -5.62 -13.38
C TRP A 68 18.86 -6.25 -12.67
N ARG A 69 19.52 -7.25 -13.27
CA ARG A 69 20.60 -8.04 -12.69
C ARG A 69 21.93 -7.88 -13.43
N THR A 70 22.20 -6.67 -13.93
CA THR A 70 23.55 -6.41 -14.47
C THR A 70 24.60 -6.63 -13.37
N PRO A 71 25.77 -7.20 -13.69
CA PRO A 71 26.83 -7.44 -12.71
C PRO A 71 27.22 -6.17 -11.96
N GLU A 72 27.20 -5.02 -12.64
CA GLU A 72 27.44 -3.71 -12.03
C GLU A 72 26.41 -3.33 -10.97
N ARG A 73 25.12 -3.58 -11.22
CA ARG A 73 24.06 -3.29 -10.24
C ARG A 73 24.14 -4.22 -9.03
N LEU A 74 24.47 -5.49 -9.25
CA LEU A 74 24.69 -6.46 -8.18
C LEU A 74 25.91 -6.08 -7.35
N ALA A 75 27.02 -5.70 -7.99
CA ALA A 75 28.22 -5.22 -7.32
C ALA A 75 27.94 -3.94 -6.51
N ARG A 76 27.20 -2.97 -7.07
CA ARG A 76 26.79 -1.74 -6.36
C ARG A 76 25.93 -2.04 -5.14
N ARG A 77 25.03 -3.02 -5.23
CA ARG A 77 24.19 -3.46 -4.11
C ARG A 77 25.01 -4.18 -3.03
N ALA A 78 25.92 -5.06 -3.42
CA ALA A 78 26.82 -5.75 -2.50
C ALA A 78 27.73 -4.76 -1.77
N ALA A 79 28.31 -3.79 -2.49
CA ALA A 79 29.12 -2.72 -1.91
C ALA A 79 28.31 -1.84 -0.95
N ALA A 80 27.04 -1.55 -1.25
CA ALA A 80 26.16 -0.81 -0.34
C ALA A 80 25.84 -1.61 0.94
N ALA A 81 25.61 -2.92 0.81
CA ALA A 81 25.33 -3.81 1.95
C ALA A 81 26.56 -4.06 2.83
N ALA A 82 27.77 -3.97 2.28
CA ALA A 82 29.02 -4.14 3.00
C ALA A 82 29.45 -2.89 3.80
N ARG A 83 28.77 -1.74 3.62
CA ARG A 83 29.10 -0.52 4.39
C ARG A 83 28.88 -0.73 5.87
N SER A 84 29.82 -0.23 6.66
CA SER A 84 29.66 -0.21 8.12
C SER A 84 28.57 0.78 8.54
N PRO A 85 27.96 0.59 9.73
CA PRO A 85 27.01 1.56 10.28
C PRO A 85 27.60 2.97 10.43
N ALA A 86 28.90 3.07 10.74
CA ALA A 86 29.59 4.36 10.86
C ALA A 86 29.67 5.10 9.52
N GLU A 87 30.03 4.40 8.43
CA GLU A 87 30.07 4.98 7.09
C GLU A 87 28.67 5.37 6.59
N ALA A 88 27.65 4.57 6.90
CA ALA A 88 26.27 4.89 6.57
C ALA A 88 25.80 6.17 7.29
N ASN A 89 26.10 6.30 8.59
CA ASN A 89 25.75 7.48 9.38
C ASN A 89 26.51 8.73 8.93
N ALA A 90 27.79 8.60 8.58
CA ALA A 90 28.58 9.72 8.04
C ALA A 90 28.02 10.21 6.70
N ALA A 91 27.65 9.30 5.80
CA ALA A 91 27.02 9.65 4.53
C ALA A 91 25.65 10.30 4.72
N HIS A 92 24.87 9.87 5.71
CA HIS A 92 23.60 10.51 6.07
C HIS A 92 23.81 11.94 6.55
N ALA A 93 24.72 12.16 7.50
CA ALA A 93 25.03 13.48 8.04
C ALA A 93 25.52 14.44 6.95
N GLN A 94 26.39 13.97 6.06
CA GLN A 94 26.85 14.77 4.92
C GLN A 94 25.68 15.15 3.99
N TRP A 95 24.82 14.20 3.65
CA TRP A 95 23.65 14.49 2.81
C TRP A 95 22.69 15.49 3.48
N GLU A 96 22.45 15.36 4.79
CA GLU A 96 21.61 16.30 5.54
C GLU A 96 22.16 17.73 5.50
N GLU A 97 23.47 17.90 5.68
CA GLU A 97 24.12 19.21 5.56
C GLU A 97 24.00 19.77 4.14
N GLU A 98 24.26 18.96 3.11
CA GLU A 98 24.14 19.35 1.70
C GLU A 98 22.70 19.72 1.31
N ASN A 99 21.69 19.16 1.98
CA ASN A 99 20.28 19.33 1.63
C ASN A 99 19.50 20.19 2.64
N LYS A 100 20.18 20.82 3.60
CA LYS A 100 19.56 21.58 4.69
C LYS A 100 18.60 22.66 4.21
N GLU A 101 19.01 23.47 3.24
CA GLU A 101 18.18 24.53 2.68
C GLU A 101 16.93 23.99 1.98
N ALA A 102 17.05 22.86 1.28
CA ALA A 102 15.92 22.21 0.60
C ALA A 102 14.93 21.62 1.61
N ILE A 103 15.42 21.03 2.70
CA ILE A 103 14.60 20.52 3.81
C ILE A 103 13.85 21.69 4.47
N GLU A 104 14.54 22.79 4.77
CA GLU A 104 13.92 23.99 5.34
C GLU A 104 12.85 24.59 4.41
N ALA A 105 13.15 24.72 3.12
CA ALA A 105 12.19 25.20 2.12
C ALA A 105 10.95 24.29 2.04
N MET A 106 11.13 22.97 2.11
CA MET A 106 10.02 22.01 2.16
C MET A 106 9.20 22.18 3.45
N ASN A 107 9.86 22.32 4.61
CA ASN A 107 9.18 22.51 5.89
C ASN A 107 8.37 23.82 5.90
N GLN A 108 8.93 24.91 5.38
CA GLN A 108 8.22 26.17 5.19
C GLN A 108 7.04 26.04 4.23
N ARG A 109 7.20 25.28 3.14
CA ARG A 109 6.10 25.01 2.20
C ARG A 109 5.00 24.20 2.89
N MET A 110 5.35 23.17 3.65
CA MET A 110 4.37 22.33 4.37
C MET A 110 3.63 23.11 5.46
N SER A 111 4.29 24.01 6.18
CA SER A 111 3.63 24.88 7.15
C SER A 111 2.65 25.86 6.50
N ARG A 112 3.01 26.46 5.35
CA ARG A 112 2.12 27.34 4.56
C ARG A 112 0.90 26.61 4.00
N ILE A 113 1.11 25.39 3.48
CA ILE A 113 0.05 24.56 2.89
C ILE A 113 -0.92 24.05 3.97
N GLY A 114 -0.42 23.82 5.19
CA GLY A 114 -1.20 23.29 6.30
C GLY A 114 -1.66 21.85 6.08
N SER A 115 -2.52 21.37 6.99
CA SER A 115 -3.04 20.00 6.90
C SER A 115 -3.97 19.83 5.70
N MET A 116 -4.09 18.58 5.21
CA MET A 116 -5.04 18.25 4.15
C MET A 116 -6.48 18.63 4.53
N ALA A 117 -6.86 18.45 5.81
CA ALA A 117 -8.17 18.83 6.32
C ALA A 117 -8.43 20.34 6.19
N ARG A 118 -7.43 21.19 6.50
CA ARG A 118 -7.53 22.64 6.34
C ARG A 118 -7.76 23.03 4.87
N ARG A 119 -7.01 22.42 3.96
CA ARG A 119 -7.17 22.63 2.51
C ARG A 119 -8.55 22.24 2.00
N ILE A 120 -9.09 21.11 2.46
CA ILE A 120 -10.44 20.66 2.10
C ILE A 120 -11.50 21.64 2.65
N HIS A 121 -11.34 22.12 3.88
CA HIS A 121 -12.23 23.10 4.47
C HIS A 121 -12.26 24.42 3.66
N ASP A 122 -11.09 24.97 3.32
CA ASP A 122 -11.00 26.22 2.57
C ASP A 122 -11.50 26.08 1.13
N TRP A 123 -11.27 24.91 0.52
CA TRP A 123 -11.89 24.56 -0.77
C TRP A 123 -13.42 24.48 -0.69
N ARG A 124 -13.98 23.89 0.38
CA ARG A 124 -15.43 23.87 0.59
C ARG A 124 -16.01 25.27 0.79
N LYS A 125 -15.31 26.14 1.53
CA LYS A 125 -15.72 27.53 1.75
C LYS A 125 -15.77 28.34 0.44
N THR A 126 -14.74 28.20 -0.40
CA THR A 126 -14.70 28.86 -1.72
C THR A 126 -15.77 28.32 -2.68
N LYS A 127 -16.12 27.03 -2.59
CA LYS A 127 -17.23 26.44 -3.36
C LYS A 127 -18.63 26.77 -2.84
N ALA A 128 -18.75 27.21 -1.58
CA ALA A 128 -20.02 27.66 -1.00
C ALA A 128 -20.33 29.15 -1.28
N GLN A 129 -19.32 29.95 -1.65
CA GLN A 129 -19.47 31.39 -1.92
C GLN A 129 -20.14 31.82 -3.24
N PRO A 130 -20.25 31.03 -4.34
CA PRO A 130 -20.86 31.53 -5.57
C PRO A 130 -22.40 31.54 -5.55
N ALA A 131 -23.07 31.09 -4.49
CA ALA A 131 -24.54 31.12 -4.40
C ALA A 131 -25.11 32.34 -3.64
N ALA A 132 -24.30 33.07 -2.86
CA ALA A 132 -24.81 34.13 -1.98
C ALA A 132 -24.78 35.54 -2.59
N ALA A 133 -24.19 35.73 -3.78
CA ALA A 133 -24.03 37.05 -4.40
C ALA A 133 -25.04 37.34 -5.53
N ALA A 134 -25.95 36.42 -5.85
CA ALA A 134 -26.94 36.58 -6.93
C ALA A 134 -28.32 37.03 -6.44
N ASP A 135 -28.57 37.11 -5.14
CA ASP A 135 -29.92 37.27 -4.55
C ASP A 135 -30.09 38.61 -3.78
N GLY A 136 -29.50 39.69 -4.29
CA GLY A 136 -29.47 40.98 -3.59
C GLY A 136 -29.59 42.23 -4.47
N ALA A 137 -30.28 42.14 -5.61
CA ALA A 137 -30.66 43.31 -6.40
C ALA A 137 -32.10 43.19 -6.91
N VAL A 138 -33.05 43.68 -6.09
CA VAL A 138 -34.37 44.17 -6.50
C VAL A 138 -34.56 45.53 -5.83
#